data_AF-A0A2T4APQ7-F1
#
_entry.id   AF-A0A2T4APQ7-F1
#
_cell.length_a   1.000
_cell.length_b   1.000
_cell.length_c   1.000
_cell.angle_alpha   90.00
_cell.angle_beta   90.00
_cell.angle_gamma   90.00
#
_symmetry.space_group_name_H-M   'P 1'
#
loop_
_entity.id
_entity.type
_entity.pdbx_description
1 polymer ?
#
loop_
_entity_poly.entity_id
_entity_poly.type
_entity_poly.pdbx_seq_one_letter_code
_entity_poly.pdbx_strand_id
1 'polypeptide(L)'
;MASPSSFVQLAKSLPEPLQRFFARWPPAALVAPGTPPTPFQEQRPNPFRFYKHPVTGRWQDPVYSQRRQAQLVKLARDHGVEELLPETTKGTEYQLAHRVEHGLRVKGTGVGQKVKGHIHERHMIAKMEQRRKAMLEMPRLIRAWKSILGLTPTLLNSQHDPSTLIKQAYRRALLRHHPDKAAAATPSVSLSASSPSQLYTIDQITQAFTILSSPRQRSTYDANLRLTRANGDGSQARFQTGIENVDLDDLQFDEGEERWYRSCRCGNDRGYSFQESDLEEVEHEGVLMVGCHDCSLWLKVHFAVVDEADDSHF
;
A
#
# COMPACT_ATOMS: atom_id res chain seq x y z
N MET A 1 -10.45 62.32 19.42
CA MET A 1 -11.79 61.96 18.90
C MET A 1 -11.81 62.34 17.43
N ALA A 2 -11.95 61.38 16.52
CA ALA A 2 -12.04 61.70 15.09
C ALA A 2 -13.28 62.56 14.84
N SER A 3 -13.17 63.56 13.98
CA SER A 3 -14.28 64.46 13.63
C SER A 3 -15.29 63.74 12.73
N PRO A 4 -16.58 64.15 12.74
CA PRO A 4 -17.58 63.60 11.82
C PRO A 4 -17.16 63.78 10.35
N SER A 5 -16.44 64.86 10.02
CA SER A 5 -15.88 65.07 8.68
C SER A 5 -14.84 64.01 8.28
N SER A 6 -14.03 63.54 9.23
CA SER A 6 -13.06 62.47 9.00
C SER A 6 -13.75 61.14 8.67
N PHE A 7 -14.84 60.80 9.35
CA PHE A 7 -15.60 59.59 9.04
C PHE A 7 -16.29 59.66 7.68
N VAL A 8 -16.80 60.83 7.30
CA VAL A 8 -17.35 61.05 5.95
C VAL A 8 -16.27 60.92 4.88
N GLN A 9 -15.06 61.43 5.11
CA GLN A 9 -13.92 61.24 4.19
C GLN A 9 -13.52 59.76 4.08
N LEU A 10 -13.50 59.03 5.19
CA LEU A 10 -13.23 57.59 5.21
C LEU A 10 -14.29 56.81 4.43
N ALA A 11 -15.58 57.11 4.63
CA ALA A 11 -16.65 56.48 3.87
C ALA A 11 -16.55 56.77 2.36
N LYS A 12 -16.15 57.99 1.99
CA LYS A 12 -15.88 58.38 0.59
C LYS A 12 -14.63 57.73 0.00
N SER A 13 -13.72 57.24 0.82
CA SER A 13 -12.52 56.52 0.37
C SER A 13 -12.79 55.05 0.02
N LEU A 14 -13.97 54.52 0.36
CA LEU A 14 -14.36 53.16 0.02
C LEU A 14 -14.39 52.95 -1.51
N PRO A 15 -14.10 51.73 -2.00
CA PRO A 15 -14.24 51.40 -3.41
C PRO A 15 -15.64 51.68 -3.95
N GLU A 16 -15.72 52.20 -5.17
CA GLU A 16 -16.99 52.52 -5.84
C GLU A 16 -18.01 51.36 -5.82
N PRO A 17 -17.64 50.08 -6.02
CA PRO A 17 -18.59 48.97 -5.92
C PRO A 17 -19.29 48.87 -4.56
N LEU A 18 -18.59 49.14 -3.46
CA LEU A 18 -19.15 49.12 -2.11
C LEU A 18 -20.03 50.35 -1.86
N GLN A 19 -19.59 51.54 -2.31
CA GLN A 19 -20.40 52.75 -2.20
C GLN A 19 -21.74 52.60 -2.93
N ARG A 20 -21.72 52.09 -4.17
CA ARG A 20 -22.93 51.81 -4.95
C ARG A 20 -23.81 50.75 -4.29
N PHE A 21 -23.22 49.75 -3.63
CA PHE A 21 -23.96 48.74 -2.90
C PHE A 21 -24.68 49.36 -1.69
N PHE A 22 -23.97 50.07 -0.81
CA PHE A 22 -24.56 50.70 0.38
C PHE A 22 -25.56 51.80 0.04
N ALA A 23 -25.40 52.50 -1.08
CA ALA A 23 -26.39 53.47 -1.55
C ALA A 23 -27.73 52.81 -1.94
N ARG A 24 -27.70 51.58 -2.46
CA ARG A 24 -28.90 50.85 -2.90
C ARG A 24 -29.49 49.98 -1.79
N TRP A 25 -28.66 49.32 -1.00
CA TRP A 25 -29.04 48.44 0.11
C TRP A 25 -28.33 48.90 1.40
N PRO A 26 -28.73 50.04 1.99
CA PRO A 26 -28.14 50.51 3.23
C PRO A 26 -28.55 49.59 4.39
N PRO A 27 -27.60 49.09 5.21
CA PRO A 27 -27.93 48.28 6.38
C PRO A 27 -28.60 49.15 7.46
N ALA A 28 -29.39 48.51 8.33
CA ALA A 28 -30.10 49.19 9.41
C ALA A 28 -29.14 49.96 10.35
N ALA A 29 -27.89 49.52 10.50
CA ALA A 29 -26.87 50.18 11.32
C ALA A 29 -26.48 51.58 10.81
N LEU A 30 -26.62 51.85 9.50
CA LEU A 30 -26.26 53.14 8.90
C LEU A 30 -27.43 54.11 8.78
N VAL A 31 -28.66 53.63 8.94
CA VAL A 31 -29.88 54.38 8.64
C VAL A 31 -30.54 54.84 9.95
N ALA A 32 -31.05 56.07 9.97
CA ALA A 32 -31.78 56.57 11.12
C ALA A 32 -33.05 55.73 11.38
N PRO A 33 -33.40 55.46 12.65
CA PRO A 33 -34.57 54.66 12.99
C PRO A 33 -35.85 55.30 12.42
N GLY A 34 -36.66 54.52 11.72
CA GLY A 34 -37.90 54.97 11.10
C GLY A 34 -37.78 55.45 9.64
N THR A 35 -36.59 55.41 9.04
CA THR A 35 -36.44 55.69 7.60
C THR A 35 -37.04 54.55 6.77
N PRO A 36 -37.84 54.84 5.72
CA PRO A 36 -38.39 53.79 4.86
C PRO A 36 -37.30 53.06 4.07
N PRO A 37 -37.53 51.79 3.70
CA PRO A 37 -36.59 51.03 2.87
C PRO A 37 -36.42 51.68 1.50
N THR A 38 -35.27 51.44 0.86
CA THR A 38 -35.06 51.90 -0.51
C THR A 38 -35.94 51.10 -1.48
N PRO A 39 -36.26 51.63 -2.68
CA PRO A 39 -37.00 50.88 -3.70
C PRO A 39 -36.34 49.53 -4.07
N PHE A 40 -35.00 49.46 -3.97
CA PHE A 40 -34.25 48.23 -4.19
C PHE A 40 -34.45 47.21 -3.07
N GLN A 41 -34.53 47.65 -1.80
CA GLN A 41 -34.81 46.79 -0.65
C GLN A 41 -36.26 46.29 -0.67
N GLU A 42 -37.22 47.12 -1.09
CA GLU A 42 -38.62 46.71 -1.22
C GLU A 42 -38.80 45.60 -2.26
N GLN A 43 -38.18 45.75 -3.44
CA GLN A 43 -38.23 44.74 -4.49
C GLN A 43 -37.41 43.50 -4.11
N ARG A 44 -36.26 43.70 -3.46
CA ARG A 44 -35.28 42.67 -3.14
C ARG A 44 -34.73 42.89 -1.72
N PRO A 45 -35.40 42.33 -0.70
CA PRO A 45 -34.97 42.49 0.70
C PRO A 45 -33.54 42.01 0.95
N ASN A 46 -33.15 40.87 0.37
CA ASN A 46 -31.77 40.39 0.40
C ASN A 46 -31.24 40.22 -1.04
N PRO A 47 -30.25 41.03 -1.46
CA PRO A 47 -29.74 41.00 -2.84
C PRO A 47 -28.82 39.81 -3.14
N PHE A 48 -28.46 39.02 -2.12
CA PHE A 48 -27.53 37.89 -2.22
C PHE A 48 -28.21 36.52 -2.25
N ARG A 49 -29.50 36.46 -1.90
CA ARG A 49 -30.27 35.21 -1.89
C ARG A 49 -31.21 35.12 -3.10
N PHE A 50 -31.57 33.89 -3.46
CA PHE A 50 -32.65 33.65 -4.40
C PHE A 50 -33.95 34.18 -3.80
N TYR A 51 -34.78 34.77 -4.65
CA TYR A 51 -36.04 35.36 -4.22
C TYR A 51 -37.19 34.70 -4.98
N LYS A 52 -38.18 34.21 -4.25
CA LYS A 52 -39.41 33.66 -4.84
C LYS A 52 -40.44 34.77 -4.96
N HIS A 53 -40.83 35.09 -6.19
CA HIS A 53 -41.80 36.15 -6.41
C HIS A 53 -43.19 35.72 -5.90
N PRO A 54 -43.90 36.54 -5.10
CA PRO A 54 -45.13 36.13 -4.42
C PRO A 54 -46.27 35.84 -5.40
N VAL A 55 -46.42 36.66 -6.45
CA VAL A 55 -47.51 36.47 -7.45
C VAL A 55 -47.23 35.31 -8.41
N THR A 56 -46.06 35.28 -9.05
CA THR A 56 -45.75 34.29 -10.09
C THR A 56 -45.21 32.96 -9.54
N GLY A 57 -44.80 32.91 -8.26
CA GLY A 57 -44.22 31.73 -7.61
C GLY A 57 -42.85 31.30 -8.15
N ARG A 58 -42.29 32.01 -9.14
CA ARG A 58 -41.01 31.67 -9.77
C ARG A 58 -39.84 32.14 -8.90
N TRP A 59 -38.81 31.30 -8.82
CA TRP A 59 -37.53 31.69 -8.23
C TRP A 59 -36.78 32.58 -9.20
N GLN A 60 -36.25 33.66 -8.66
CA GLN A 60 -35.43 34.61 -9.38
C GLN A 60 -34.03 34.59 -8.79
N ASP A 61 -33.05 34.71 -9.66
CA ASP A 61 -31.63 34.73 -9.29
C ASP A 61 -31.32 35.88 -8.34
N PRO A 62 -30.28 35.72 -7.49
CA PRO A 62 -29.74 36.81 -6.71
C PRO A 62 -29.31 37.98 -7.58
N VAL A 63 -29.57 39.21 -7.11
CA VAL A 63 -29.15 40.43 -7.82
C VAL A 63 -27.64 40.46 -8.04
N TYR A 64 -26.88 39.97 -7.07
CA TYR A 64 -25.44 39.73 -7.18
C TYR A 64 -25.16 38.23 -7.26
N SER A 65 -24.54 37.79 -8.35
CA SER A 65 -24.09 36.40 -8.52
C SER A 65 -23.03 36.03 -7.48
N GLN A 66 -22.85 34.73 -7.19
CA GLN A 66 -21.88 34.28 -6.17
C GLN A 66 -20.45 34.83 -6.38
N ARG A 67 -20.02 35.02 -7.63
CA ARG A 67 -18.74 35.67 -7.96
C ARG A 67 -18.71 37.13 -7.47
N ARG A 68 -19.77 37.90 -7.75
CA ARG A 68 -19.87 39.31 -7.34
C ARG A 68 -20.04 39.44 -5.82
N GLN A 69 -20.73 38.51 -5.18
CA GLN A 69 -20.81 38.43 -3.72
C GLN A 69 -19.42 38.24 -3.12
N ALA A 70 -18.64 37.27 -3.61
CA ALA A 70 -17.27 37.04 -3.14
C ALA A 70 -16.35 38.26 -3.36
N GLN A 71 -16.51 38.97 -4.48
CA GLN A 71 -15.78 40.21 -4.74
C GLN A 71 -16.15 41.33 -3.75
N LEU A 72 -17.45 41.54 -3.49
CA LEU A 72 -17.90 42.53 -2.50
C LEU A 72 -17.44 42.18 -1.10
N VAL A 73 -17.56 40.91 -0.69
CA VAL A 73 -17.07 40.44 0.63
C VAL A 73 -15.56 40.64 0.75
N LYS A 74 -14.80 40.34 -0.31
CA LYS A 74 -13.34 40.57 -0.30
C LYS A 74 -13.02 42.05 -0.09
N LEU A 75 -13.62 42.94 -0.90
CA LEU A 75 -13.44 44.38 -0.74
C LEU A 75 -13.88 44.86 0.64
N ALA A 76 -15.01 44.37 1.14
CA ALA A 76 -15.53 44.77 2.44
C ALA A 76 -14.62 44.31 3.58
N ARG A 77 -14.01 43.12 3.48
CA ARG A 77 -13.01 42.63 4.42
C ARG A 77 -11.75 43.51 4.40
N ASP A 78 -11.23 43.80 3.22
CA ASP A 78 -10.01 44.62 3.05
C ASP A 78 -10.20 46.04 3.61
N HIS A 79 -11.44 46.54 3.62
CA HIS A 79 -11.80 47.87 4.16
C HIS A 79 -12.52 47.84 5.52
N GLY A 80 -12.62 46.68 6.19
CA GLY A 80 -13.21 46.56 7.53
C GLY A 80 -14.72 46.84 7.64
N VAL A 81 -15.48 46.66 6.55
CA VAL A 81 -16.94 46.90 6.48
C VAL A 81 -17.74 45.63 6.15
N GLU A 82 -17.17 44.45 6.42
CA GLU A 82 -17.82 43.16 6.13
C GLU A 82 -19.12 42.96 6.92
N GLU A 83 -19.16 43.38 8.19
CA GLU A 83 -20.34 43.26 9.08
C GLU A 83 -21.55 44.07 8.59
N LEU A 84 -21.31 45.10 7.76
CA LEU A 84 -22.36 45.93 7.17
C LEU A 84 -23.04 45.27 5.96
N LEU A 85 -22.47 44.19 5.42
CA LEU A 85 -23.08 43.43 4.33
C LEU A 85 -24.15 42.45 4.87
N PRO A 86 -25.22 42.20 4.10
CA PRO A 86 -26.14 41.11 4.42
C PRO A 86 -25.43 39.75 4.50
N GLU A 87 -25.94 38.84 5.33
CA GLU A 87 -25.40 37.48 5.47
C GLU A 87 -25.26 36.75 4.11
N THR A 88 -24.06 36.22 3.85
CA THR A 88 -23.78 35.42 2.64
C THR A 88 -23.02 34.14 2.96
N THR A 89 -23.16 33.16 2.07
CA THR A 89 -22.31 31.96 2.09
C THR A 89 -20.83 32.25 1.77
N LYS A 90 -20.54 33.45 1.26
CA LYS A 90 -19.19 33.92 0.93
C LYS A 90 -18.54 34.73 2.07
N GLY A 91 -19.30 35.06 3.12
CA GLY A 91 -18.83 35.78 4.30
C GLY A 91 -17.84 34.95 5.13
N THR A 92 -16.91 35.65 5.78
CA THR A 92 -15.86 35.08 6.62
C THR A 92 -16.46 34.35 7.81
N GLU A 93 -17.36 35.00 8.54
CA GLU A 93 -18.02 34.44 9.72
C GLU A 93 -18.82 33.18 9.36
N TYR A 94 -19.62 33.25 8.30
CA TYR A 94 -20.40 32.11 7.84
C TYR A 94 -19.50 30.92 7.45
N GLN A 95 -18.42 31.16 6.69
CA GLN A 95 -17.52 30.08 6.27
C GLN A 95 -16.78 29.44 7.45
N LEU A 96 -16.36 30.24 8.43
CA LEU A 96 -15.72 29.75 9.63
C LEU A 96 -16.70 28.95 10.50
N ALA A 97 -17.87 29.51 10.79
CA ALA A 97 -18.92 28.83 11.55
C ALA A 97 -19.32 27.52 10.87
N HIS A 98 -19.55 27.53 9.56
CA HIS A 98 -19.90 26.33 8.80
C HIS A 98 -18.78 25.28 8.85
N ARG A 99 -17.51 25.68 8.74
CA ARG A 99 -16.36 24.77 8.82
C ARG A 99 -16.19 24.18 10.21
N VAL A 100 -16.39 24.97 11.27
CA VAL A 100 -16.29 24.52 12.66
C VAL A 100 -17.42 23.56 12.99
N GLU A 101 -18.66 23.89 12.62
CA GLU A 101 -19.84 23.08 12.91
C GLU A 101 -19.82 21.75 12.13
N HIS A 102 -19.49 21.79 10.84
CA HIS A 102 -19.65 20.63 9.96
C HIS A 102 -18.35 19.86 9.69
N GLY A 103 -17.18 20.46 9.93
CA GLY A 103 -15.88 19.87 9.63
C GLY A 103 -15.63 19.58 8.13
N LEU A 104 -14.57 18.82 7.84
CA LEU A 104 -14.30 18.32 6.50
C LEU A 104 -15.26 17.17 6.18
N ARG A 105 -15.97 17.24 5.04
CA ARG A 105 -17.00 16.25 4.67
C ARG A 105 -16.73 15.56 3.33
N VAL A 106 -15.49 15.62 2.85
CA VAL A 106 -15.09 14.94 1.61
C VAL A 106 -15.13 13.43 1.80
N LYS A 107 -15.52 12.68 0.76
CA LYS A 107 -15.58 11.21 0.84
C LYS A 107 -14.17 10.65 1.08
N GLY A 108 -14.04 9.77 2.08
CA GLY A 108 -12.78 9.13 2.44
C GLY A 108 -12.09 9.79 3.63
N THR A 109 -11.75 11.08 3.53
CA THR A 109 -11.01 11.84 4.56
C THR A 109 -11.87 12.73 5.44
N GLY A 110 -13.16 12.89 5.12
CA GLY A 110 -14.08 13.66 5.94
C GLY A 110 -14.35 13.00 7.30
N VAL A 111 -14.79 13.81 8.26
CA VAL A 111 -15.14 13.36 9.61
C VAL A 111 -16.16 12.22 9.52
N GLY A 112 -15.85 11.10 10.16
CA GLY A 112 -16.67 9.89 10.14
C GLY A 112 -16.65 9.08 8.83
N GLN A 113 -15.83 9.47 7.84
CA GLN A 113 -15.61 8.67 6.63
C GLN A 113 -14.37 7.79 6.76
N LYS A 114 -14.33 6.72 5.96
CA LYS A 114 -13.17 5.82 5.85
C LYS A 114 -12.73 5.73 4.40
N VAL A 115 -11.42 5.72 4.19
CA VAL A 115 -10.80 5.54 2.87
C VAL A 115 -11.07 4.11 2.37
N LYS A 116 -11.40 3.97 1.09
CA LYS A 116 -11.73 2.68 0.46
C LYS A 116 -10.53 1.74 0.36
N GLY A 117 -9.31 2.27 0.27
CA GLY A 117 -8.08 1.54 -0.04
C GLY A 117 -7.99 1.15 -1.51
N HIS A 118 -6.77 0.95 -2.01
CA HIS A 118 -6.53 0.47 -3.39
C HIS A 118 -6.92 -1.00 -3.55
N ILE A 119 -7.11 -1.46 -4.79
CA ILE A 119 -7.53 -2.86 -5.06
C ILE A 119 -6.51 -3.86 -4.47
N HIS A 120 -5.21 -3.57 -4.61
CA HIS A 120 -4.16 -4.46 -4.12
C HIS A 120 -4.15 -4.54 -2.58
N GLU A 121 -4.37 -3.43 -1.87
CA GLU A 121 -4.46 -3.40 -0.41
C GLU A 121 -5.64 -4.26 0.08
N ARG A 122 -6.81 -4.08 -0.55
CA ARG A 122 -8.03 -4.81 -0.19
C ARG A 122 -7.90 -6.32 -0.40
N HIS A 123 -7.15 -6.76 -1.43
CA HIS A 123 -7.00 -8.18 -1.75
C HIS A 123 -5.70 -8.80 -1.22
N MET A 124 -4.81 -8.01 -0.61
CA MET A 124 -3.49 -8.48 -0.16
C MET A 124 -3.63 -9.65 0.81
N ILE A 125 -4.48 -9.52 1.83
CA ILE A 125 -4.68 -10.54 2.86
C ILE A 125 -5.17 -11.85 2.24
N ALA A 126 -6.21 -11.80 1.42
CA ALA A 126 -6.75 -12.99 0.76
C ALA A 126 -5.71 -13.65 -0.17
N LYS A 127 -4.93 -12.85 -0.91
CA LYS A 127 -3.87 -13.35 -1.80
C LYS A 127 -2.72 -13.98 -1.03
N MET A 128 -2.33 -13.40 0.11
CA MET A 128 -1.27 -13.97 0.96
C MET A 128 -1.72 -15.26 1.64
N GLU A 129 -2.98 -15.34 2.09
CA GLU A 129 -3.53 -16.58 2.66
C GLU A 129 -3.60 -17.70 1.61
N GLN A 130 -3.99 -17.38 0.37
CA GLN A 130 -3.96 -18.34 -0.72
C GLN A 130 -2.54 -18.85 -1.00
N ARG A 131 -1.54 -17.95 -1.00
CA ARG A 131 -0.13 -18.33 -1.15
C ARG A 131 0.34 -19.22 0.01
N ARG A 132 -0.01 -18.87 1.25
CA ARG A 132 0.29 -19.66 2.45
C ARG A 132 -0.30 -21.07 2.33
N LYS A 133 -1.59 -21.18 2.00
CA LYS A 133 -2.26 -22.47 1.81
C LYS A 133 -1.62 -23.31 0.72
N ALA A 134 -1.31 -22.71 -0.43
CA ALA A 134 -0.63 -23.40 -1.53
C ALA A 134 0.75 -23.92 -1.10
N MET A 135 1.53 -23.14 -0.34
CA MET A 135 2.83 -23.56 0.18
C MET A 135 2.72 -24.70 1.19
N LEU A 136 1.68 -24.73 2.02
CA LEU A 136 1.41 -25.84 2.96
C LEU A 136 0.97 -27.13 2.24
N GLU A 137 0.23 -27.02 1.15
CA GLU A 137 -0.21 -28.18 0.35
C GLU A 137 0.89 -28.69 -0.62
N MET A 138 1.84 -27.83 -0.98
CA MET A 138 2.91 -28.12 -1.95
C MET A 138 3.66 -29.42 -1.64
N PRO A 139 4.01 -29.75 -0.37
CA PRO A 139 4.76 -30.96 -0.11
C PRO A 139 4.00 -32.26 -0.39
N ARG A 140 2.69 -32.27 -0.15
CA ARG A 140 1.82 -33.41 -0.44
C ARG A 140 1.69 -33.60 -1.95
N LEU A 141 1.50 -32.51 -2.69
CA LEU A 141 1.35 -32.49 -4.12
C LEU A 141 2.60 -33.05 -4.82
N ILE A 142 3.78 -32.69 -4.35
CA ILE A 142 5.04 -33.16 -4.94
C ILE A 142 5.33 -34.62 -4.61
N ARG A 143 4.90 -35.13 -3.44
CA ARG A 143 4.93 -36.59 -3.17
C ARG A 143 4.05 -37.34 -4.17
N ALA A 144 2.85 -36.82 -4.46
CA ALA A 144 1.95 -37.43 -5.44
C ALA A 144 2.58 -37.46 -6.85
N TRP A 145 3.20 -36.36 -7.29
CA TRP A 145 3.89 -36.32 -8.59
C TRP A 145 5.14 -37.20 -8.66
N LYS A 146 5.95 -37.25 -7.60
CA LYS A 146 7.08 -38.19 -7.51
C LYS A 146 6.58 -39.64 -7.55
N SER A 147 5.44 -39.95 -6.92
CA SER A 147 4.79 -41.26 -6.98
C SER A 147 4.31 -41.61 -8.40
N ILE A 148 3.66 -40.67 -9.10
CA ILE A 148 3.19 -40.84 -10.49
C ILE A 148 4.34 -41.21 -11.43
N LEU A 149 5.50 -40.58 -11.29
CA LEU A 149 6.68 -40.89 -12.11
C LEU A 149 7.49 -42.10 -11.58
N GLY A 150 7.12 -42.66 -10.43
CA GLY A 150 7.84 -43.76 -9.78
C GLY A 150 9.26 -43.36 -9.35
N LEU A 151 9.40 -42.13 -8.85
CA LEU A 151 10.65 -41.55 -8.39
C LEU A 151 10.75 -41.63 -6.86
N THR A 152 11.82 -42.25 -6.35
CA THR A 152 12.11 -42.27 -4.92
C THR A 152 13.04 -41.10 -4.54
N PRO A 153 12.89 -40.52 -3.33
CA PRO A 153 13.73 -39.39 -2.89
C PRO A 153 15.22 -39.70 -2.84
N THR A 154 15.60 -40.96 -2.64
CA THR A 154 17.00 -41.42 -2.58
C THR A 154 17.66 -41.37 -3.95
N LEU A 155 16.96 -41.81 -5.01
CA LEU A 155 17.48 -41.81 -6.39
C LEU A 155 17.65 -40.39 -6.96
N LEU A 156 16.82 -39.45 -6.52
CA LEU A 156 16.89 -38.05 -6.94
C LEU A 156 18.02 -37.26 -6.27
N ASN A 157 18.48 -37.69 -5.09
CA ASN A 157 19.51 -37.01 -4.31
C ASN A 157 20.93 -37.51 -4.62
N SER A 158 21.09 -38.73 -5.12
CA SER A 158 22.40 -39.32 -5.45
C SER A 158 22.93 -38.90 -6.82
N GLN A 159 22.11 -38.25 -7.65
CA GLN A 159 22.44 -37.97 -9.04
C GLN A 159 22.77 -36.49 -9.28
N HIS A 160 23.89 -36.22 -9.95
CA HIS A 160 24.40 -34.87 -10.24
C HIS A 160 23.52 -34.09 -11.23
N ASP A 161 22.88 -34.77 -12.21
CA ASP A 161 21.90 -34.16 -13.11
C ASP A 161 20.58 -34.94 -13.09
N PRO A 162 19.64 -34.54 -12.22
CA PRO A 162 18.41 -35.29 -12.02
C PRO A 162 17.33 -34.94 -13.07
N SER A 163 17.60 -34.03 -14.01
CA SER A 163 16.67 -33.67 -15.09
C SER A 163 16.54 -34.81 -16.11
N THR A 164 17.64 -35.52 -16.40
CA THR A 164 17.70 -36.67 -17.29
C THR A 164 16.88 -37.84 -16.74
N LEU A 165 16.99 -38.10 -15.44
CA LEU A 165 16.24 -39.14 -14.74
C LEU A 165 14.75 -38.84 -14.69
N ILE A 166 14.36 -37.57 -14.49
CA ILE A 166 12.95 -37.16 -14.56
C ILE A 166 12.39 -37.36 -15.99
N LYS A 167 13.15 -37.02 -17.03
CA LYS A 167 12.77 -37.28 -18.43
C LYS A 167 12.63 -38.78 -18.73
N GLN A 168 13.55 -39.60 -18.23
CA GLN A 168 13.49 -41.06 -18.40
C GLN A 168 12.28 -41.65 -17.66
N ALA A 169 12.01 -41.19 -16.43
CA ALA A 169 10.87 -41.60 -15.64
C ALA A 169 9.54 -41.22 -16.29
N TYR A 170 9.46 -40.02 -16.90
CA TYR A 170 8.33 -39.59 -17.71
C TYR A 170 8.08 -40.51 -18.91
N ARG A 171 9.11 -40.81 -19.71
CA ARG A 171 9.00 -41.75 -20.84
C ARG A 171 8.53 -43.13 -20.39
N ARG A 172 9.09 -43.63 -19.28
CA ARG A 172 8.69 -44.91 -18.67
C ARG A 172 7.24 -44.89 -18.19
N ALA A 173 6.80 -43.81 -17.54
CA ALA A 173 5.44 -43.66 -17.05
C ALA A 173 4.43 -43.63 -18.20
N LEU A 174 4.71 -42.87 -19.27
CA LEU A 174 3.88 -42.86 -20.48
C LEU A 174 3.76 -44.25 -21.10
N LEU A 175 4.86 -45.00 -21.21
CA LEU A 175 4.84 -46.35 -21.79
C LEU A 175 4.15 -47.39 -20.92
N ARG A 176 4.06 -47.18 -19.59
CA ARG A 176 3.36 -48.06 -18.65
C ARG A 176 1.88 -47.76 -18.55
N HIS A 177 1.51 -46.48 -18.68
CA HIS A 177 0.13 -46.00 -18.53
C HIS A 177 -0.50 -45.62 -19.88
N HIS A 178 0.08 -46.05 -21.00
CA HIS A 178 -0.49 -45.85 -22.32
C HIS A 178 -1.82 -46.62 -22.46
N PRO A 179 -2.90 -45.99 -22.98
CA PRO A 179 -4.22 -46.63 -23.07
C PRO A 179 -4.23 -47.89 -23.94
N ASP A 180 -3.33 -47.98 -24.92
CA ASP A 180 -3.18 -49.14 -25.82
C ASP A 180 -2.68 -50.41 -25.10
N LYS A 181 -1.89 -50.25 -24.01
CA LYS A 181 -1.46 -51.38 -23.17
C LYS A 181 -2.47 -51.75 -22.08
N ALA A 182 -3.29 -50.79 -21.62
CA ALA A 182 -4.37 -51.06 -20.69
C ALA A 182 -5.48 -51.92 -21.32
N ALA A 183 -5.68 -51.81 -22.64
CA ALA A 183 -6.60 -52.65 -23.41
C ALA A 183 -6.11 -54.11 -23.59
N ALA A 184 -4.79 -54.36 -23.48
CA ALA A 184 -4.18 -55.68 -23.63
C ALA A 184 -4.01 -56.46 -22.32
N ALA A 185 -4.28 -55.84 -21.16
CA ALA A 185 -4.17 -56.47 -19.85
C ALA A 185 -5.50 -57.15 -19.46
N THR A 186 -5.68 -58.40 -19.87
CA THR A 186 -6.64 -59.32 -19.24
C THR A 186 -6.25 -59.57 -17.77
N PRO A 187 -7.20 -59.69 -16.83
CA PRO A 187 -6.90 -59.80 -15.41
C PRO A 187 -6.49 -61.24 -15.07
N SER A 188 -5.24 -61.60 -15.30
CA SER A 188 -4.67 -62.83 -14.73
C SER A 188 -4.17 -62.55 -13.32
N VAL A 189 -4.93 -63.07 -12.35
CA VAL A 189 -4.62 -63.04 -10.92
C VAL A 189 -3.25 -63.68 -10.68
N SER A 190 -2.29 -62.89 -10.23
CA SER A 190 -1.08 -63.38 -9.58
C SER A 190 -0.78 -62.54 -8.34
N LEU A 191 -0.77 -63.24 -7.20
CA LEU A 191 -0.50 -62.70 -5.88
C LEU A 191 1.00 -62.39 -5.76
N SER A 192 1.35 -61.11 -5.77
CA SER A 192 2.64 -60.61 -5.33
C SER A 192 2.43 -59.24 -4.69
N ALA A 193 2.55 -59.20 -3.37
CA ALA A 193 2.31 -58.02 -2.55
C ALA A 193 3.43 -56.98 -2.75
N SER A 194 3.20 -56.01 -3.64
CA SER A 194 3.85 -54.70 -3.57
C SER A 194 3.10 -53.68 -4.43
N SER A 195 2.30 -52.84 -3.75
CA SER A 195 1.65 -51.61 -4.24
C SER A 195 0.50 -51.78 -5.25
N PRO A 196 -0.70 -51.21 -5.00
CA PRO A 196 -1.78 -51.24 -5.98
C PRO A 196 -1.32 -50.51 -7.25
N SER A 197 -1.45 -51.17 -8.40
CA SER A 197 -1.19 -50.60 -9.72
C SER A 197 -2.25 -49.53 -10.03
N GLN A 198 -2.09 -48.34 -9.42
CA GLN A 198 -2.82 -47.13 -9.78
C GLN A 198 -2.45 -46.77 -11.22
N LEU A 199 -3.43 -46.87 -12.12
CA LEU A 199 -3.30 -46.37 -13.48
C LEU A 199 -3.46 -44.85 -13.44
N TYR A 200 -2.43 -44.11 -13.86
CA TYR A 200 -2.46 -42.65 -13.95
C TYR A 200 -2.85 -42.20 -15.36
N THR A 201 -3.56 -41.08 -15.47
CA THR A 201 -3.89 -40.52 -16.79
C THR A 201 -2.67 -39.84 -17.41
N ILE A 202 -2.64 -39.74 -18.74
CA ILE A 202 -1.57 -39.06 -19.47
C ILE A 202 -1.45 -37.60 -18.98
N ASP A 203 -2.56 -36.92 -18.70
CA ASP A 203 -2.59 -35.54 -18.19
C ASP A 203 -1.96 -35.40 -16.80
N GLN A 204 -2.12 -36.40 -15.92
CA GLN A 204 -1.46 -36.40 -14.60
C GLN A 204 0.06 -36.61 -14.72
N ILE A 205 0.48 -37.42 -15.68
CA ILE A 205 1.90 -37.72 -15.95
C ILE A 205 2.60 -36.51 -16.59
N THR A 206 1.95 -35.83 -17.53
CA THR A 206 2.46 -34.59 -18.13
C THR A 206 2.53 -33.48 -17.09
N GLN A 207 1.50 -33.30 -16.26
CA GLN A 207 1.50 -32.31 -15.18
C GLN A 207 2.60 -32.59 -14.14
N ALA A 208 2.81 -33.84 -13.75
CA ALA A 208 3.89 -34.21 -12.83
C ALA A 208 5.28 -33.89 -13.41
N PHE A 209 5.49 -34.14 -14.71
CA PHE A 209 6.75 -33.86 -15.39
C PHE A 209 7.03 -32.36 -15.54
N THR A 210 6.06 -31.56 -15.96
CA THR A 210 6.24 -30.11 -16.15
C THR A 210 6.67 -29.43 -14.85
N ILE A 211 6.14 -29.88 -13.72
CA ILE A 211 6.41 -29.26 -12.44
C ILE A 211 7.73 -29.76 -11.83
N LEU A 212 8.01 -31.06 -11.91
CA LEU A 212 9.26 -31.64 -11.41
C LEU A 212 10.49 -31.30 -12.27
N SER A 213 10.31 -30.98 -13.55
CA SER A 213 11.41 -30.63 -14.47
C SER A 213 11.97 -29.23 -14.25
N SER A 214 11.26 -28.32 -13.56
CA SER A 214 11.76 -26.97 -13.31
C SER A 214 12.68 -26.90 -12.07
N PRO A 215 13.94 -26.45 -12.21
CA PRO A 215 14.90 -26.42 -11.08
C PRO A 215 14.45 -25.54 -9.92
N ARG A 216 13.74 -24.43 -10.21
CA ARG A 216 13.24 -23.49 -9.20
C ARG A 216 12.08 -24.06 -8.37
N GLN A 217 11.10 -24.74 -8.99
CA GLN A 217 9.96 -25.32 -8.23
C GLN A 217 10.37 -26.61 -7.50
N ARG A 218 11.39 -27.30 -8.02
CA ARG A 218 11.98 -28.45 -7.33
C ARG A 218 12.85 -28.03 -6.15
N SER A 219 13.73 -27.04 -6.30
CA SER A 219 14.61 -26.58 -5.23
C SER A 219 13.83 -25.99 -4.05
N THR A 220 12.76 -25.23 -4.30
CA THR A 220 11.86 -24.75 -3.22
C THR A 220 11.20 -25.89 -2.45
N TYR A 221 10.91 -27.01 -3.13
CA TYR A 221 10.38 -28.20 -2.48
C TYR A 221 11.44 -29.03 -1.77
N ASP A 222 12.58 -29.30 -2.40
CA ASP A 222 13.66 -30.08 -1.78
C ASP A 222 14.21 -29.31 -0.55
N ALA A 223 14.23 -27.97 -0.57
CA ALA A 223 14.48 -27.11 0.59
C ALA A 223 13.39 -27.26 1.66
N ASN A 224 12.10 -27.17 1.30
CA ASN A 224 11.00 -27.41 2.24
C ASN A 224 11.00 -28.82 2.83
N LEU A 225 11.32 -29.85 2.05
CA LEU A 225 11.38 -31.25 2.50
C LEU A 225 12.57 -31.47 3.43
N ARG A 226 13.71 -30.81 3.18
CA ARG A 226 14.85 -30.77 4.12
C ARG A 226 14.44 -30.09 5.43
N LEU A 227 13.71 -28.99 5.37
CA LEU A 227 13.18 -28.29 6.56
C LEU A 227 12.14 -29.14 7.32
N THR A 228 11.21 -29.82 6.61
CA THR A 228 10.22 -30.71 7.24
C THR A 228 10.85 -31.98 7.79
N ARG A 229 11.91 -32.52 7.16
CA ARG A 229 12.67 -33.67 7.69
C ARG A 229 13.54 -33.28 8.88
N ALA A 230 14.14 -32.09 8.87
CA ALA A 230 14.83 -31.54 10.04
C ALA A 230 13.85 -31.35 11.23
N ASN A 231 12.60 -30.99 10.96
CA ASN A 231 11.53 -30.95 11.98
C ASN A 231 11.01 -32.33 12.43
N GLY A 232 11.36 -33.42 11.75
CA GLY A 232 10.98 -34.79 12.10
C GLY A 232 11.82 -35.41 13.22
N ASP A 233 12.89 -34.72 13.62
CA ASP A 233 13.72 -35.02 14.79
C ASP A 233 13.93 -33.71 15.57
N GLY A 234 12.92 -33.34 16.35
CA GLY A 234 13.07 -32.58 17.60
C GLY A 234 13.81 -31.24 17.62
N SER A 235 14.22 -30.62 16.52
CA SER A 235 14.92 -29.33 16.56
C SER A 235 14.58 -28.43 15.36
N GLN A 236 13.73 -27.45 15.68
CA GLN A 236 13.54 -26.16 15.03
C GLN A 236 14.14 -25.97 13.62
N ALA A 237 13.27 -26.01 12.61
CA ALA A 237 13.39 -25.16 11.44
C ALA A 237 13.60 -23.71 11.90
N ARG A 238 14.86 -23.28 11.86
CA ARG A 238 15.40 -21.91 11.93
C ARG A 238 14.31 -20.85 12.12
N PHE A 239 13.81 -20.76 13.35
CA PHE A 239 13.14 -19.56 13.80
C PHE A 239 14.23 -18.47 13.78
N GLN A 240 13.98 -17.35 13.10
CA GLN A 240 14.84 -16.17 13.18
C GLN A 240 14.67 -15.56 14.58
N THR A 241 15.24 -16.24 15.56
CA THR A 241 15.24 -15.81 16.96
C THR A 241 16.24 -14.67 17.09
N GLY A 242 15.82 -13.53 17.63
CA GLY A 242 16.70 -12.44 18.03
C GLY A 242 17.41 -11.75 16.87
N ILE A 243 16.65 -11.02 16.04
CA ILE A 243 17.22 -10.09 15.05
C ILE A 243 17.68 -8.82 15.79
N GLU A 244 18.98 -8.57 15.80
CA GLU A 244 19.57 -7.34 16.32
C GLU A 244 19.87 -6.39 15.16
N ASN A 245 19.43 -5.13 15.25
CA ASN A 245 19.68 -4.12 14.22
C ASN A 245 20.89 -3.30 14.61
N VAL A 246 21.86 -3.14 13.70
CA VAL A 246 23.12 -2.44 13.93
C VAL A 246 23.47 -1.65 12.67
N ASP A 247 24.00 -0.44 12.82
CA ASP A 247 24.49 0.37 11.70
C ASP A 247 25.92 -0.07 11.32
N LEU A 248 26.28 0.06 10.04
CA LEU A 248 27.60 -0.36 9.54
C LEU A 248 28.76 0.33 10.28
N ASP A 249 28.56 1.59 10.70
CA ASP A 249 29.56 2.39 11.43
C ASP A 249 29.87 1.84 12.84
N ASP A 250 28.96 1.04 13.41
CA ASP A 250 29.12 0.43 14.74
C ASP A 250 29.83 -0.94 14.69
N LEU A 251 30.17 -1.43 13.50
CA LEU A 251 30.80 -2.73 13.29
C LEU A 251 32.33 -2.62 13.28
N GLN A 252 33.00 -3.61 13.86
CA GLN A 252 34.46 -3.67 13.84
C GLN A 252 34.93 -4.11 12.45
N PHE A 253 35.84 -3.35 11.85
CA PHE A 253 36.44 -3.68 10.56
C PHE A 253 37.86 -4.22 10.76
N ASP A 254 38.14 -5.38 10.16
CA ASP A 254 39.47 -5.98 10.12
C ASP A 254 40.17 -5.61 8.82
N GLU A 255 41.11 -4.66 8.89
CA GLU A 255 41.89 -4.19 7.73
C GLU A 255 42.75 -5.30 7.09
N GLY A 256 43.10 -6.36 7.83
CA GLY A 256 43.93 -7.44 7.29
C GLY A 256 43.15 -8.43 6.43
N GLU A 257 41.85 -8.60 6.68
CA GLU A 257 40.99 -9.53 5.96
C GLU A 257 39.87 -8.84 5.15
N GLU A 258 39.81 -7.50 5.16
CA GLU A 258 38.80 -6.66 4.50
C GLU A 258 37.36 -7.07 4.87
N ARG A 259 37.11 -7.32 6.17
CA ARG A 259 35.84 -7.89 6.67
C ARG A 259 35.31 -7.11 7.87
N TRP A 260 34.01 -6.87 7.87
CA TRP A 260 33.31 -6.45 9.09
C TRP A 260 33.01 -7.67 9.94
N TYR A 261 33.14 -7.52 11.26
CA TYR A 261 32.81 -8.56 12.21
C TYR A 261 32.20 -8.03 13.51
N ARG A 262 31.47 -8.90 14.21
CA ARG A 262 30.93 -8.62 15.55
C ARG A 262 30.78 -9.87 16.39
N SER A 263 31.01 -9.72 17.69
CA SER A 263 30.78 -10.77 18.67
C SER A 263 29.29 -11.09 18.80
N CYS A 264 28.96 -12.37 18.90
CA CYS A 264 27.60 -12.84 19.12
C CYS A 264 27.35 -13.15 20.60
N ARG A 265 26.10 -13.01 21.05
CA ARG A 265 25.66 -13.31 22.43
C ARG A 265 25.86 -14.78 22.83
N CYS A 266 26.17 -15.67 21.88
CA CYS A 266 26.56 -17.05 22.16
C CYS A 266 28.01 -17.20 22.65
N GLY A 267 28.81 -16.13 22.63
CA GLY A 267 30.21 -16.14 23.06
C GLY A 267 31.24 -16.34 21.94
N ASN A 268 30.83 -16.35 20.67
CA ASN A 268 31.78 -16.26 19.55
C ASN A 268 32.11 -14.79 19.27
N ASP A 269 33.38 -14.43 19.41
CA ASP A 269 33.91 -13.07 19.18
C ASP A 269 33.80 -12.59 17.72
N ARG A 270 33.74 -13.52 16.76
CA ARG A 270 33.52 -13.26 15.32
C ARG A 270 32.28 -13.99 14.80
N GLY A 271 31.21 -13.99 15.60
CA GLY A 271 29.98 -14.70 15.28
C GLY A 271 29.32 -14.20 14.00
N TYR A 272 29.35 -12.89 13.74
CA TYR A 272 28.88 -12.29 12.49
C TYR A 272 30.10 -11.79 11.71
N SER A 273 30.20 -12.15 10.42
CA SER A 273 31.26 -11.64 9.54
C SER A 273 30.81 -11.56 8.08
N PHE A 274 31.18 -10.51 7.35
CA PHE A 274 30.82 -10.29 5.94
C PHE A 274 31.82 -9.33 5.25
N GLN A 275 31.82 -9.33 3.92
CA GLN A 275 32.74 -8.57 3.05
C GLN A 275 32.01 -7.48 2.27
N GLU A 276 32.77 -6.60 1.60
CA GLU A 276 32.21 -5.47 0.82
C GLU A 276 31.31 -5.96 -0.31
N SER A 277 31.71 -7.05 -0.96
CA SER A 277 30.90 -7.71 -2.00
C SER A 277 29.52 -8.13 -1.50
N ASP A 278 29.36 -8.49 -0.21
CA ASP A 278 28.06 -8.85 0.36
C ASP A 278 27.14 -7.62 0.49
N LEU A 279 27.70 -6.42 0.70
CA LEU A 279 26.93 -5.17 0.74
C LEU A 279 26.55 -4.70 -0.66
N GLU A 280 27.46 -4.81 -1.63
CA GLU A 280 27.21 -4.47 -3.04
C GLU A 280 26.00 -5.24 -3.61
N GLU A 281 25.85 -6.52 -3.26
CA GLU A 281 24.71 -7.34 -3.70
C GLU A 281 23.35 -6.81 -3.20
N VAL A 282 23.33 -6.12 -2.05
CA VAL A 282 22.11 -5.62 -1.40
C VAL A 282 22.06 -4.09 -1.32
N GLU A 283 22.86 -3.41 -2.15
CA GLU A 283 22.96 -1.94 -2.21
C GLU A 283 21.59 -1.27 -2.35
N HIS A 284 20.74 -1.78 -3.24
CA HIS A 284 19.40 -1.23 -3.48
C HIS A 284 18.42 -1.44 -2.30
N GLU A 285 18.71 -2.36 -1.38
CA GLU A 285 17.89 -2.61 -0.20
C GLU A 285 18.36 -1.79 1.02
N GLY A 286 19.62 -1.34 1.04
CA GLY A 286 20.24 -0.59 2.16
C GLY A 286 20.34 -1.38 3.46
N VAL A 287 20.20 -2.71 3.37
CA VAL A 287 20.16 -3.63 4.51
C VAL A 287 20.79 -4.97 4.15
N LEU A 288 21.73 -5.45 4.97
CA LEU A 288 22.31 -6.78 4.88
C LEU A 288 21.86 -7.67 6.06
N MET A 289 21.46 -8.92 5.77
CA MET A 289 21.06 -9.89 6.79
C MET A 289 22.16 -10.95 6.99
N VAL A 290 22.78 -10.96 8.16
CA VAL A 290 23.93 -11.83 8.47
C VAL A 290 23.56 -12.82 9.57
N GLY A 291 23.73 -14.11 9.31
CA GLY A 291 23.55 -15.15 10.32
C GLY A 291 24.82 -15.36 11.15
N CYS A 292 24.67 -15.72 12.43
CA CYS A 292 25.82 -16.14 13.23
C CYS A 292 26.37 -17.48 12.71
N HIS A 293 27.70 -17.65 12.67
CA HIS A 293 28.35 -18.91 12.28
C HIS A 293 28.05 -20.07 13.25
N ASP A 294 27.90 -19.78 14.55
CA ASP A 294 27.82 -20.80 15.61
C ASP A 294 26.45 -20.90 16.30
N CYS A 295 25.46 -20.09 15.91
CA CYS A 295 24.12 -20.17 16.50
C CYS A 295 23.01 -19.74 15.53
N SER A 296 21.76 -19.68 16.01
CA SER A 296 20.59 -19.33 15.19
C SER A 296 20.20 -17.84 15.23
N LEU A 297 21.08 -16.98 15.78
CA LEU A 297 20.85 -15.53 15.86
C LEU A 297 21.16 -14.84 14.53
N TRP A 298 20.51 -13.70 14.30
CA TRP A 298 20.62 -12.93 13.07
C TRP A 298 20.94 -11.46 13.38
N LEU A 299 21.79 -10.86 12.56
CA LEU A 299 22.15 -9.45 12.59
C LEU A 299 21.59 -8.79 11.33
N LYS A 300 20.87 -7.68 11.51
CA LYS A 300 20.40 -6.82 10.42
C LYS A 300 21.28 -5.58 10.39
N VAL A 301 22.12 -5.47 9.37
CA VAL A 301 23.07 -4.38 9.20
C VAL A 301 22.45 -3.33 8.29
N HIS A 302 22.37 -2.09 8.76
CA HIS A 302 21.89 -0.95 8.00
C HIS A 302 23.06 -0.13 7.45
N PHE A 303 23.00 0.24 6.18
CA PHE A 303 24.04 1.06 5.53
C PHE A 303 23.43 1.95 4.45
N ALA A 304 24.12 3.05 4.13
CA ALA A 304 23.73 3.99 3.07
C ALA A 304 24.93 4.19 2.13
N VAL A 305 24.69 4.11 0.82
CA VAL A 305 25.69 4.45 -0.19
C VAL A 305 25.59 5.95 -0.48
N VAL A 306 26.71 6.65 -0.37
CA VAL A 306 26.80 8.08 -0.70
C VAL A 306 27.30 8.20 -2.12
N ASP A 307 26.42 8.60 -3.05
CA ASP A 307 26.82 8.95 -4.41
C ASP A 307 27.62 10.27 -4.35
N GLU A 308 28.90 10.26 -4.72
CA GLU A 308 29.81 11.43 -4.74
C GLU A 308 29.45 12.53 -5.79
N ALA A 309 28.17 12.66 -6.17
CA ALA A 309 27.73 13.52 -7.26
C ALA A 309 27.25 14.93 -6.85
N ASP A 310 27.05 15.22 -5.55
CA ASP A 310 26.32 16.42 -5.11
C ASP A 310 27.15 17.44 -4.28
N ASP A 311 28.48 17.49 -4.45
CA ASP A 311 29.36 18.48 -3.78
C ASP A 311 29.92 19.55 -4.75
N SER A 312 29.08 20.05 -5.67
CA SER A 312 29.44 21.18 -6.54
C SER A 312 28.32 22.21 -6.74
N HIS A 313 27.81 22.77 -5.64
CA HIS A 313 27.14 24.07 -5.70
C HIS A 313 27.27 24.83 -4.37
N PHE A 314 28.38 25.56 -4.23
CA PHE A 314 28.49 26.74 -3.38
C PHE A 314 28.39 28.00 -4.24
#